data_AF-A0A7K4E7P1-F1
#
_entry.id   AF-A0A7K4E7P1-F1
#
_cell.length_a   1.000
_cell.length_b   1.000
_cell.length_c   1.000
_cell.angle_alpha   90.00
_cell.angle_beta   90.00
_cell.angle_gamma   90.00
#
_symmetry.space_group_name_H-M   'P 1'
#
loop_
_entity.id
_entity.type
_entity.pdbx_description
1 polymer ?
#
loop_
_entity_poly.entity_id
_entity_poly.type
_entity_poly.pdbx_seq_one_letter_code
_entity_poly.pdbx_strand_id
1 'polypeptide(L)'
;MRSRVLVLVAGVVILGKLVLAEVLPEPLHHFTMYIFAPLRLADFLAGILLYRLFNGLKPLSAGQATALQALSLALLAGFIALSPGVSAAHRFDLYYLPPLALIIFAFAYQKGSLARAISTRPLIYLGKASFAFYLVHQSSIMIGQFIRFKSEVPQTLVDDVNYSLLYFCLSLVLSALIFNYFESPAKQLTLRLLGKLRRHGRQGVHHGLND
;
A
#
# COMPACT_ATOMS: atom_id res chain seq x y z
N MET A 1 -21.91 -9.94 -5.23
CA MET A 1 -22.24 -9.03 -4.11
C MET A 1 -22.63 -7.64 -4.65
N ARG A 2 -23.88 -7.21 -4.39
CA ARG A 2 -24.41 -5.90 -4.83
C ARG A 2 -23.63 -4.77 -4.13
N SER A 3 -23.39 -3.64 -4.82
CA SER A 3 -22.60 -2.52 -4.27
C SER A 3 -23.12 -2.01 -2.92
N ARG A 4 -24.45 -2.07 -2.70
CA ARG A 4 -25.07 -1.71 -1.42
C ARG A 4 -24.57 -2.53 -0.25
N VAL A 5 -24.37 -3.84 -0.42
CA VAL A 5 -23.87 -4.72 0.66
C VAL A 5 -22.41 -4.38 0.98
N LEU A 6 -21.59 -4.08 -0.03
CA LEU A 6 -20.20 -3.68 0.19
C LEU A 6 -20.10 -2.37 0.97
N VAL A 7 -20.92 -1.37 0.60
CA VAL A 7 -20.98 -0.09 1.32
C VAL A 7 -21.42 -0.29 2.76
N LEU A 8 -22.45 -1.12 3.01
CA LEU A 8 -22.90 -1.42 4.36
C LEU A 8 -21.81 -2.10 5.19
N VAL A 9 -21.14 -3.13 4.65
CA VAL A 9 -20.07 -3.83 5.37
C VAL A 9 -18.89 -2.89 5.64
N ALA A 10 -18.46 -2.10 4.66
CA ALA A 10 -17.39 -1.13 4.85
C ALA A 10 -17.77 -0.08 5.92
N GLY A 11 -18.99 0.44 5.88
CA GLY A 11 -19.51 1.39 6.86
C GLY A 11 -19.56 0.82 8.27
N VAL A 12 -20.04 -0.42 8.43
CA VAL A 12 -20.06 -1.12 9.74
C VAL A 12 -18.65 -1.29 10.29
N VAL A 13 -17.69 -1.71 9.46
CA VAL A 13 -16.30 -1.90 9.93
C VAL A 13 -15.64 -0.56 10.26
N ILE A 14 -15.89 0.50 9.49
CA ILE A 14 -15.37 1.85 9.79
C ILE A 14 -15.97 2.39 11.10
N LEU A 15 -17.28 2.24 11.31
CA LEU A 15 -17.93 2.60 12.57
C LEU A 15 -17.37 1.79 13.74
N GLY A 16 -17.15 0.49 13.54
CA GLY A 16 -16.49 -0.38 14.52
C GLY A 16 -15.08 0.12 14.87
N LYS A 17 -14.27 0.52 13.87
CA LYS A 17 -12.94 1.11 14.10
C LYS A 17 -13.03 2.42 14.90
N LEU A 18 -13.99 3.29 14.62
CA LEU A 18 -14.20 4.53 15.40
C LEU A 18 -14.52 4.22 16.87
N VAL A 19 -15.43 3.29 17.13
CA VAL A 19 -15.76 2.87 18.50
C VAL A 19 -14.56 2.25 19.19
N LEU A 20 -13.83 1.36 18.52
CA LEU A 20 -12.63 0.72 19.06
C LEU A 20 -11.52 1.74 19.36
N ALA A 21 -11.42 2.84 18.61
CA ALA A 21 -10.43 3.89 18.83
C ALA A 21 -10.67 4.63 20.16
N GLU A 22 -11.93 4.79 20.55
CA GLU A 22 -12.31 5.46 21.80
C GLU A 22 -12.35 4.51 23.00
N VAL A 23 -12.68 3.23 22.79
CA VAL A 23 -12.88 2.25 23.86
C VAL A 23 -11.60 1.52 24.26
N LEU A 24 -10.70 1.25 23.30
CA LEU A 24 -9.50 0.47 23.58
C LEU A 24 -8.46 1.31 24.34
N PRO A 25 -7.71 0.69 25.27
CA PRO A 25 -6.51 1.29 25.85
C PRO A 25 -5.46 1.63 24.78
N GLU A 26 -4.76 2.76 24.96
CA GLU A 26 -3.68 3.25 24.09
C GLU A 26 -2.65 2.19 23.67
N PRO A 27 -2.15 1.29 24.56
CA PRO A 27 -1.17 0.27 24.17
C PRO A 27 -1.69 -0.72 23.11
N LEU A 28 -3.01 -0.90 23.02
CA LEU A 28 -3.64 -1.82 22.09
C LEU A 28 -3.99 -1.17 20.75
N HIS A 29 -3.94 0.16 20.65
CA HIS A 29 -4.30 0.88 19.42
C HIS A 29 -3.41 0.48 18.25
N HIS A 30 -2.10 0.41 18.46
CA HIS A 30 -1.17 0.05 17.38
C HIS A 30 -1.44 -1.37 16.87
N PHE A 31 -1.56 -2.37 17.75
CA PHE A 31 -1.86 -3.72 17.32
C PHE A 31 -3.21 -3.82 16.62
N THR A 32 -4.25 -3.24 17.21
CA THR A 32 -5.63 -3.44 16.74
C THR A 32 -5.91 -2.64 15.47
N MET A 33 -5.52 -1.37 15.40
CA MET A 33 -5.83 -0.52 14.26
C MET A 33 -4.87 -0.69 13.08
N TYR A 34 -3.59 -0.93 13.37
CA TYR A 34 -2.55 -0.97 12.33
C TYR A 34 -2.20 -2.40 11.89
N ILE A 35 -2.02 -3.32 12.85
CA ILE A 35 -1.47 -4.67 12.57
C ILE A 35 -2.59 -5.69 12.27
N PHE A 36 -3.72 -5.63 12.98
CA PHE A 36 -4.73 -6.68 12.95
C PHE A 36 -5.47 -6.76 11.60
N ALA A 37 -5.08 -7.72 10.78
CA ALA A 37 -5.52 -7.88 9.38
C ALA A 37 -7.06 -7.90 9.17
N PRO A 38 -7.89 -8.49 10.04
CA PRO A 38 -9.34 -8.45 9.85
C PRO A 38 -9.92 -7.05 9.83
N LEU A 39 -9.38 -6.11 10.62
CA LEU A 39 -9.82 -4.71 10.57
C LEU A 39 -9.36 -4.03 9.27
N ARG A 40 -8.25 -4.48 8.68
CA ARG A 40 -7.76 -4.02 7.37
C ARG A 40 -8.66 -4.43 6.19
N LEU A 41 -9.61 -5.35 6.40
CA LEU A 41 -10.57 -5.74 5.38
C LEU A 41 -11.43 -4.55 4.93
N ALA A 42 -11.72 -3.59 5.81
CA ALA A 42 -12.45 -2.36 5.44
C ALA A 42 -11.73 -1.59 4.32
N ASP A 43 -10.41 -1.52 4.37
CA ASP A 43 -9.60 -0.73 3.43
C ASP A 43 -9.53 -1.43 2.08
N PHE A 44 -9.50 -2.77 2.10
CA PHE A 44 -9.67 -3.58 0.90
C PHE A 44 -11.05 -3.38 0.26
N LEU A 45 -12.12 -3.36 1.05
CA LEU A 45 -13.48 -3.09 0.58
C LEU A 45 -13.61 -1.66 0.03
N ALA A 46 -12.98 -0.68 0.68
CA ALA A 46 -12.91 0.69 0.18
C ALA A 46 -12.23 0.74 -1.20
N GLY A 47 -11.16 -0.01 -1.42
CA GLY A 47 -10.53 -0.16 -2.73
C GLY A 47 -11.45 -0.75 -3.79
N ILE A 48 -12.24 -1.78 -3.46
CA ILE A 48 -13.25 -2.36 -4.38
C ILE A 48 -14.32 -1.32 -4.74
N LEU A 49 -14.81 -0.58 -3.74
CA LEU A 49 -15.81 0.47 -3.96
C LEU A 49 -15.24 1.60 -4.84
N LEU A 50 -13.99 1.98 -4.59
CA LEU A 50 -13.28 2.99 -5.37
C LEU A 50 -13.11 2.56 -6.83
N TYR A 51 -12.75 1.30 -7.08
CA TYR A 51 -12.69 0.76 -8.43
C TYR A 51 -14.06 0.77 -9.12
N ARG A 52 -15.14 0.40 -8.42
CA ARG A 52 -16.50 0.43 -9.00
C ARG A 52 -16.93 1.85 -9.35
N LEU A 53 -16.62 2.81 -8.48
CA LEU A 53 -16.84 4.23 -8.74
C LEU A 53 -16.07 4.65 -10.00
N PHE A 54 -14.76 4.37 -10.04
CA PHE A 54 -13.90 4.70 -11.18
C PHE A 54 -14.43 4.11 -12.49
N ASN A 55 -14.83 2.84 -12.50
CA ASN A 55 -15.33 2.14 -13.68
C ASN A 55 -16.67 2.68 -14.20
N GLY A 56 -17.46 3.35 -13.35
CA GLY A 56 -18.71 4.00 -13.73
C GLY A 56 -18.55 5.44 -14.26
N LEU A 57 -17.35 6.02 -14.15
CA LEU A 57 -17.09 7.41 -14.51
C LEU A 57 -16.48 7.53 -15.90
N LYS A 58 -16.75 8.67 -16.56
CA LYS A 58 -16.14 9.00 -17.84
C LYS A 58 -14.63 9.25 -17.68
N PRO A 59 -13.82 8.94 -18.70
CA PRO A 59 -12.40 9.24 -18.66
C PRO A 59 -12.16 10.75 -18.58
N LEU A 60 -11.16 11.16 -17.80
CA LEU A 60 -10.74 12.55 -17.72
C LEU A 60 -9.78 12.93 -18.85
N SER A 61 -9.75 14.23 -19.18
CA SER A 61 -8.69 14.81 -19.99
C SER A 61 -7.35 14.86 -19.23
N ALA A 62 -6.23 15.06 -19.92
CA ALA A 62 -4.92 15.12 -19.27
C ALA A 62 -4.80 16.29 -18.27
N GLY A 63 -5.41 17.44 -18.58
CA GLY A 63 -5.46 18.59 -17.66
C GLY A 63 -6.29 18.31 -16.42
N GLN A 64 -7.50 17.74 -16.59
CA GLN A 64 -8.37 17.35 -15.47
C GLN A 64 -7.72 16.30 -14.57
N ALA A 65 -7.08 15.29 -15.15
CA ALA A 65 -6.36 14.27 -14.39
C ALA A 65 -5.19 14.88 -13.60
N THR A 66 -4.43 15.79 -14.21
CA THR A 66 -3.34 16.50 -13.52
C THR A 66 -3.84 17.36 -12.36
N ALA A 67 -4.93 18.11 -12.57
CA ALA A 67 -5.54 18.92 -11.52
C ALA A 67 -6.03 18.06 -10.35
N LEU A 68 -6.69 16.92 -10.65
CA LEU A 68 -7.13 15.97 -9.63
C LEU A 68 -5.95 15.34 -8.87
N GLN A 69 -4.85 15.01 -9.56
CA GLN A 69 -3.62 14.51 -8.94
C GLN A 69 -3.00 15.55 -8.02
N ALA A 70 -2.86 16.80 -8.47
CA ALA A 70 -2.35 17.89 -7.67
C ALA A 70 -3.22 18.13 -6.43
N LEU A 71 -4.55 18.14 -6.59
CA LEU A 71 -5.50 18.25 -5.49
C LEU A 71 -5.34 17.09 -4.49
N SER A 72 -5.20 15.85 -4.98
CA SER A 72 -5.03 14.69 -4.11
C SER A 72 -3.75 14.75 -3.28
N LEU A 73 -2.65 15.23 -3.87
CA LEU A 73 -1.37 15.42 -3.17
C LEU A 73 -1.43 16.58 -2.17
N ALA A 74 -2.06 17.70 -2.55
CA ALA A 74 -2.27 18.83 -1.66
C ALA A 74 -3.15 18.44 -0.45
N LEU A 75 -4.20 17.64 -0.69
CA LEU A 75 -5.04 17.12 0.38
C LEU A 75 -4.25 16.21 1.33
N LEU A 76 -3.44 15.27 0.81
CA LEU A 76 -2.58 14.45 1.66
C LEU A 76 -1.59 15.30 2.47
N ALA A 77 -0.96 16.31 1.86
CA ALA A 77 -0.07 17.22 2.56
C ALA A 77 -0.79 17.97 3.69
N GLY A 78 -2.03 18.42 3.46
CA GLY A 78 -2.88 19.02 4.49
C GLY A 78 -3.19 18.06 5.65
N PHE A 79 -3.52 16.81 5.36
CA PHE A 79 -3.73 15.78 6.40
C PHE A 79 -2.45 15.54 7.20
N ILE A 80 -1.29 15.44 6.55
CA ILE A 80 -0.01 15.28 7.27
C ILE A 80 0.26 16.47 8.18
N ALA A 81 0.06 17.70 7.69
CA ALA A 81 0.28 18.93 8.46
C ALA A 81 -0.66 19.05 9.67
N LEU A 82 -1.90 18.57 9.56
CA LEU A 82 -2.90 18.58 10.64
C LEU A 82 -2.80 17.36 11.56
N SER A 83 -2.02 16.34 11.19
CA SER A 83 -1.89 15.09 11.95
C SER A 83 -1.45 15.25 13.41
N PRO A 84 -0.64 16.25 13.82
CA PRO A 84 -0.28 16.42 15.24
C PRO A 84 -1.50 16.68 16.15
N GLY A 85 -2.59 17.22 15.60
CA GLY A 85 -3.84 17.48 16.33
C GLY A 85 -4.78 16.27 16.42
N VAL A 86 -4.38 15.10 15.91
CA VAL A 86 -5.24 13.90 15.81
C VAL A 86 -4.65 12.77 16.65
N SER A 87 -5.50 12.06 17.39
CA SER A 87 -5.05 10.96 18.26
C SER A 87 -4.35 9.85 17.45
N ALA A 88 -3.42 9.15 18.09
CA ALA A 88 -2.64 8.08 17.45
C ALA A 88 -3.56 6.97 16.89
N ALA A 89 -4.61 6.60 17.64
CA ALA A 89 -5.62 5.62 17.24
C ALA A 89 -6.17 5.86 15.83
N HIS A 90 -6.58 7.09 15.54
CA HIS A 90 -7.13 7.47 14.23
C HIS A 90 -6.05 7.55 13.15
N ARG A 91 -4.84 8.02 13.51
CA ARG A 91 -3.72 8.15 12.57
C ARG A 91 -3.17 6.83 12.06
N PHE A 92 -3.35 5.74 12.80
CA PHE A 92 -2.91 4.41 12.37
C PHE A 92 -3.66 3.90 11.14
N ASP A 93 -4.86 4.41 10.87
CA ASP A 93 -5.67 3.91 9.76
C ASP A 93 -6.64 4.97 9.20
N LEU A 94 -7.74 5.20 9.94
CA LEU A 94 -8.92 5.92 9.45
C LEU A 94 -8.62 7.33 8.96
N TYR A 95 -7.70 8.03 9.63
CA TYR A 95 -7.39 9.42 9.32
C TYR A 95 -6.83 9.58 7.90
N TYR A 96 -5.96 8.66 7.46
CA TYR A 96 -5.35 8.76 6.13
C TYR A 96 -6.15 8.06 5.03
N LEU A 97 -7.22 7.35 5.37
CA LEU A 97 -8.03 6.64 4.40
C LEU A 97 -8.59 7.56 3.29
N PRO A 98 -9.20 8.73 3.59
CA PRO A 98 -9.71 9.63 2.55
C PRO A 98 -8.65 10.19 1.57
N PRO A 99 -7.54 10.83 2.04
CA PRO A 99 -6.55 11.38 1.12
C PRO A 99 -5.84 10.30 0.30
N LEU A 100 -5.56 9.12 0.90
CA LEU A 100 -4.95 8.01 0.18
C LEU A 100 -5.90 7.41 -0.88
N ALA A 101 -7.18 7.25 -0.56
CA ALA A 101 -8.18 6.83 -1.53
C ALA A 101 -8.27 7.80 -2.71
N LEU A 102 -8.23 9.12 -2.45
CA LEU A 102 -8.25 10.13 -3.51
C LEU A 102 -7.00 10.08 -4.38
N ILE A 103 -5.81 9.85 -3.81
CA ILE A 103 -4.57 9.66 -4.56
C ILE A 103 -4.69 8.45 -5.49
N ILE A 104 -5.10 7.30 -4.96
CA ILE A 104 -5.26 6.07 -5.76
C ILE A 104 -6.24 6.33 -6.92
N PHE A 105 -7.37 6.98 -6.63
CA PHE A 105 -8.38 7.33 -7.63
C PHE A 105 -7.85 8.30 -8.70
N ALA A 106 -7.13 9.34 -8.30
CA ALA A 106 -6.57 10.35 -9.21
C ALA A 106 -5.51 9.75 -10.16
N PHE A 107 -4.65 8.88 -9.64
CA PHE A 107 -3.60 8.23 -10.41
C PHE A 107 -4.11 7.01 -11.22
N ALA A 108 -5.27 6.45 -10.90
CA ALA A 108 -5.90 5.37 -11.66
C ALA A 108 -6.24 5.76 -13.11
N TYR A 109 -6.44 7.06 -13.40
CA TYR A 109 -6.64 7.53 -14.78
C TYR A 109 -5.42 7.34 -15.68
N GLN A 110 -4.21 7.18 -15.11
CA GLN A 110 -2.95 6.99 -15.84
C GLN A 110 -2.68 8.07 -16.92
N LYS A 111 -3.28 9.25 -16.76
CA LYS A 111 -3.16 10.42 -17.63
C LYS A 111 -2.66 11.61 -16.80
N GLY A 112 -2.14 12.63 -17.48
CA GLY A 112 -1.67 13.87 -16.84
C GLY A 112 -0.15 13.99 -16.80
N SER A 113 0.35 15.16 -16.40
CA SER A 113 1.80 15.41 -16.30
C SER A 113 2.41 14.72 -15.08
N LEU A 114 1.74 14.73 -13.93
CA LEU A 114 2.26 14.11 -12.70
C LEU A 114 2.34 12.59 -12.84
N ALA A 115 1.29 11.94 -13.35
CA ALA A 115 1.35 10.51 -13.67
C ALA A 115 2.50 10.17 -14.65
N ARG A 116 2.73 11.00 -15.68
CA ARG A 116 3.86 10.81 -16.62
C ARG A 116 5.22 10.98 -15.94
N ALA A 117 5.36 11.98 -15.08
CA ALA A 117 6.61 12.25 -14.36
C ALA A 117 7.04 11.06 -13.49
N ILE A 118 6.09 10.36 -12.87
CA ILE A 118 6.38 9.18 -12.04
C ILE A 118 6.39 7.85 -12.81
N SER A 119 6.08 7.87 -14.12
CA SER A 119 6.04 6.67 -14.97
C SER A 119 7.37 6.39 -15.69
N THR A 120 8.50 6.84 -15.14
CA THR A 120 9.82 6.53 -15.69
C THR A 120 10.21 5.08 -15.39
N ARG A 121 11.04 4.46 -16.25
CA ARG A 121 11.46 3.06 -16.06
C ARG A 121 12.06 2.77 -14.67
N PRO A 122 12.94 3.64 -14.11
CA PRO A 122 13.49 3.41 -12.77
C PRO A 122 12.41 3.46 -11.68
N LEU A 123 11.50 4.44 -11.71
CA LEU A 123 10.44 4.58 -10.71
C LEU A 123 9.44 3.43 -10.78
N ILE A 124 9.08 2.97 -11.97
CA ILE A 124 8.23 1.79 -12.15
C ILE A 124 8.94 0.54 -11.61
N TYR A 125 10.25 0.40 -11.84
CA TYR A 125 11.03 -0.73 -11.32
C TYR A 125 11.07 -0.72 -9.78
N LEU A 126 11.37 0.44 -9.16
CA LEU A 126 11.35 0.60 -7.71
C LEU A 126 9.95 0.33 -7.13
N GLY A 127 8.89 0.78 -7.82
CA GLY A 127 7.51 0.47 -7.44
C GLY A 127 7.22 -1.04 -7.45
N LYS A 128 7.75 -1.79 -8.43
CA LYS A 128 7.61 -3.26 -8.47
C LYS A 128 8.40 -3.95 -7.36
N ALA A 129 9.60 -3.46 -7.05
CA ALA A 129 10.44 -4.01 -5.98
C ALA A 129 10.04 -3.55 -4.56
N SER A 130 9.08 -2.63 -4.45
CA SER A 130 8.67 -2.00 -3.18
C SER A 130 8.22 -3.00 -2.11
N PHE A 131 7.63 -4.13 -2.50
CA PHE A 131 7.25 -5.18 -1.55
C PHE A 131 8.48 -5.84 -0.92
N ALA A 132 9.46 -6.25 -1.73
CA ALA A 132 10.73 -6.74 -1.22
C ALA A 132 11.43 -5.71 -0.32
N PHE A 133 11.42 -4.43 -0.70
CA PHE A 133 11.95 -3.35 0.13
C PHE A 133 11.25 -3.26 1.49
N TYR A 134 9.91 -3.28 1.49
CA TYR A 134 9.11 -3.26 2.71
C TYR A 134 9.48 -4.41 3.66
N LEU A 135 9.74 -5.61 3.15
CA LEU A 135 10.11 -6.76 3.99
C LEU A 135 11.50 -6.62 4.62
N VAL A 136 12.48 -6.03 3.91
CA VAL A 136 13.87 -6.02 4.39
C VAL A 136 14.30 -4.75 5.08
N HIS A 137 13.68 -3.60 4.80
CA HIS A 137 14.19 -2.32 5.29
C HIS A 137 14.26 -2.27 6.83
N GLN A 138 13.22 -2.76 7.52
CA GLN A 138 13.20 -2.77 8.98
C GLN A 138 14.29 -3.67 9.57
N SER A 139 14.50 -4.85 8.97
CA SER A 139 15.59 -5.76 9.37
C SER A 139 16.97 -5.13 9.13
N SER A 140 17.17 -4.46 8.00
CA SER A 140 18.41 -3.72 7.70
C SER A 140 18.68 -2.63 8.73
N ILE A 141 17.65 -1.85 9.09
CA ILE A 141 17.76 -0.79 10.10
C ILE A 141 18.07 -1.38 11.47
N MET A 142 17.33 -2.40 11.93
CA MET A 142 17.54 -2.99 13.26
C MET A 142 18.93 -3.63 13.41
N ILE A 143 19.37 -4.42 12.42
CA ILE A 143 20.70 -5.02 12.43
C ILE A 143 21.79 -3.94 12.37
N GLY A 144 21.61 -2.96 11.49
CA GLY A 144 22.54 -1.85 11.34
C GLY A 144 22.70 -1.04 12.63
N GLN A 145 21.59 -0.72 13.31
CA GLN A 145 21.58 -0.01 14.58
C GLN A 145 22.22 -0.84 15.70
N PHE A 146 21.96 -2.15 15.74
CA PHE A 146 22.58 -3.06 16.71
C PHE A 146 24.11 -3.08 16.57
N ILE A 147 24.61 -3.16 15.33
CA ILE A 147 26.05 -3.13 15.05
C ILE A 147 26.63 -1.77 15.46
N ARG A 148 25.98 -0.67 15.07
CA ARG A 148 26.43 0.69 15.39
C ARG A 148 26.53 0.92 16.91
N PHE A 149 25.52 0.45 17.66
CA PHE A 149 25.49 0.54 19.11
C PHE A 149 26.67 -0.20 19.76
N LYS A 150 27.02 -1.39 19.25
CA LYS A 150 28.17 -2.16 19.74
C LYS A 150 29.53 -1.57 19.40
N SER A 151 29.63 -0.82 18.31
CA SER A 151 30.89 -0.23 17.85
C SER A 151 31.23 1.12 18.50
N GLU A 152 30.46 1.54 19.52
CA GLU A 152 30.64 2.81 20.26
C GLU A 152 30.80 4.04 19.36
N VAL A 153 30.17 4.02 18.18
CA VAL A 153 30.30 5.10 17.19
C VAL A 153 29.65 6.37 17.74
N PRO A 154 30.31 7.54 17.62
CA PRO A 154 29.72 8.81 18.00
C PRO A 154 28.32 9.00 17.40
N GLN A 155 27.40 9.53 18.22
CA GLN A 155 26.04 9.84 17.80
C GLN A 155 25.92 11.31 17.40
N THR A 156 26.70 11.69 16.39
CA THR A 156 26.57 13.01 15.78
C THR A 156 25.46 13.00 14.72
N LEU A 157 24.88 14.16 14.43
CA LEU A 157 23.88 14.32 13.36
C LEU A 157 24.43 13.87 12.00
N VAL A 158 25.72 14.09 11.74
CA VAL A 158 26.37 13.69 10.50
C VAL A 158 26.44 12.18 10.40
N ASP A 159 26.80 11.49 11.49
CA ASP A 159 26.80 10.03 11.54
C ASP A 159 25.40 9.47 11.36
N ASP A 160 24.39 10.04 12.03
CA ASP A 160 23.00 9.60 11.89
C ASP A 160 22.50 9.67 10.43
N VAL A 161 22.81 10.76 9.73
CA VAL A 161 22.49 10.91 8.30
C VAL A 161 23.24 9.88 7.46
N ASN A 162 24.55 9.71 7.70
CA ASN A 162 25.37 8.76 6.95
C ASN A 162 24.90 7.31 7.13
N TYR A 163 24.60 6.89 8.35
CA TYR A 163 24.07 5.55 8.63
C TYR A 163 22.66 5.37 8.08
N SER A 164 21.80 6.39 8.15
CA SER A 164 20.46 6.32 7.56
C SER A 164 20.52 6.14 6.04
N LEU A 165 21.39 6.88 5.36
CA LEU A 165 21.65 6.71 3.92
C LEU A 165 22.22 5.33 3.61
N LEU A 166 23.16 4.84 4.44
CA LEU A 166 23.72 3.50 4.31
C LEU A 166 22.63 2.42 4.42
N TYR A 167 21.76 2.48 5.43
CA TYR A 167 20.68 1.50 5.62
C TYR A 167 19.66 1.57 4.50
N PHE A 168 19.35 2.78 4.01
CA PHE A 168 18.47 2.97 2.86
C PHE A 168 19.05 2.34 1.59
N CYS A 169 20.32 2.63 1.27
CA CYS A 169 21.02 2.06 0.12
C CYS A 169 21.13 0.53 0.23
N LEU A 170 21.49 0.01 1.41
CA LEU A 170 21.55 -1.42 1.66
C LEU A 170 20.18 -2.08 1.44
N SER A 171 19.11 -1.47 1.95
CA SER A 171 17.75 -1.97 1.77
C SER A 171 17.30 -1.94 0.32
N LEU A 172 17.68 -0.91 -0.46
CA LEU A 172 17.43 -0.86 -1.90
C LEU A 172 18.16 -1.97 -2.66
N VAL A 173 19.44 -2.21 -2.36
CA VAL A 173 20.23 -3.26 -2.99
C VAL A 173 19.65 -4.63 -2.66
N LEU A 174 19.40 -4.92 -1.38
CA LEU A 174 18.80 -6.19 -0.93
C LEU A 174 17.41 -6.40 -1.55
N SER A 175 16.58 -5.34 -1.60
CA SER A 175 15.29 -5.37 -2.26
C SER A 175 15.41 -5.72 -3.73
N ALA A 176 16.35 -5.11 -4.47
CA ALA A 176 16.56 -5.39 -5.88
C ALA A 176 17.01 -6.84 -6.11
N LEU A 177 17.89 -7.37 -5.25
CA LEU A 177 18.32 -8.77 -5.31
C LEU A 177 17.13 -9.71 -5.07
N ILE A 178 16.39 -9.53 -3.98
CA ILE A 178 15.23 -10.37 -3.66
C ILE A 178 14.17 -10.29 -4.76
N PHE A 179 13.89 -9.08 -5.25
CA PHE A 179 12.90 -8.88 -6.31
C PHE A 179 13.25 -9.64 -7.59
N ASN A 180 14.50 -9.54 -8.05
CA ASN A 180 14.93 -10.16 -9.29
C ASN A 180 15.13 -11.68 -9.18
N TYR A 181 15.68 -12.16 -8.06
CA TYR A 181 16.06 -13.56 -7.91
C TYR A 181 14.99 -14.43 -7.23
N PHE A 182 14.09 -13.86 -6.45
CA PHE A 182 13.09 -14.61 -5.70
C PHE A 182 11.65 -14.22 -6.04
N GLU A 183 11.28 -12.95 -5.85
CA GLU A 183 9.89 -12.50 -5.98
C GLU A 183 9.36 -12.63 -7.41
N SER A 184 10.10 -12.10 -8.40
CA SER A 184 9.68 -12.14 -9.81
C SER A 184 9.58 -13.59 -10.34
N PRO A 185 10.58 -14.47 -10.11
CA PRO A 185 10.46 -15.88 -10.48
C PRO A 185 9.29 -16.61 -9.78
N ALA A 186 9.13 -16.44 -8.47
CA ALA A 186 8.07 -17.09 -7.71
C ALA A 186 6.67 -16.65 -8.17
N LYS A 187 6.50 -15.35 -8.46
CA LYS A 187 5.27 -14.81 -9.04
C LYS A 187 4.96 -15.45 -10.39
N GLN A 188 5.95 -15.52 -11.27
CA GLN A 188 5.77 -16.13 -12.59
C GLN A 188 5.43 -17.62 -12.49
N LEU A 189 6.09 -18.35 -11.60
CA LEU A 189 5.79 -19.76 -11.32
C LEU A 189 4.34 -19.93 -10.85
N THR A 190 3.90 -19.13 -9.88
CA THR A 190 2.55 -19.17 -9.33
C THR A 190 1.50 -18.94 -10.42
N LEU A 191 1.69 -17.92 -11.26
CA LEU A 191 0.78 -17.61 -12.37
C LEU A 191 0.74 -18.75 -13.41
N ARG A 192 1.87 -19.41 -13.68
CA ARG A 192 1.93 -20.58 -14.58
C ARG A 192 1.15 -21.77 -14.00
N LEU A 193 1.30 -22.07 -12.71
CA LEU A 193 0.59 -23.15 -12.03
C LEU A 193 -0.93 -22.92 -12.01
N LEU A 194 -1.36 -21.72 -11.62
CA LEU A 194 -2.78 -21.34 -11.66
C LEU A 194 -3.37 -21.39 -13.08
N GLY A 195 -2.58 -20.98 -14.08
CA GLY A 195 -2.97 -21.10 -15.49
C GLY A 195 -3.20 -22.54 -15.94
N LYS A 196 -2.37 -23.49 -15.50
CA LYS A 196 -2.54 -24.92 -15.79
C LYS A 196 -3.80 -25.49 -15.12
N LEU A 197 -4.04 -25.17 -13.85
CA LEU A 197 -5.22 -25.62 -13.10
C LEU A 197 -6.53 -25.11 -13.74
N ARG A 198 -6.57 -23.83 -14.12
CA ARG A 198 -7.74 -23.23 -14.77
C ARG A 198 -8.06 -23.88 -16.13
N ARG A 199 -7.04 -24.31 -16.89
CA ARG A 199 -7.26 -25.00 -18.17
C ARG A 199 -7.81 -26.41 -17.97
N HIS A 200 -7.29 -27.16 -17.00
CA HIS A 200 -7.80 -28.51 -16.68
C HIS A 200 -9.25 -28.48 -16.17
N GLY A 201 -9.60 -27.54 -15.29
CA GLY A 201 -10.99 -27.38 -14.82
C GLY A 201 -11.97 -27.01 -15.94
N ARG A 202 -11.51 -26.31 -16.98
CA ARG A 202 -12.36 -25.93 -18.13
C ARG A 202 -12.56 -27.06 -19.13
N GLN A 203 -11.59 -27.98 -19.25
CA GLN A 203 -11.71 -29.18 -20.09
C GLN A 203 -12.61 -30.25 -19.45
N GLY A 204 -12.58 -30.41 -18.12
CA GLY A 204 -13.50 -31.32 -17.41
C GLY A 204 -14.98 -30.91 -17.49
N VAL A 205 -15.28 -29.61 -17.52
CA VAL A 205 -16.66 -29.10 -17.64
C VAL A 205 -17.24 -29.28 -19.05
N HIS A 206 -16.41 -29.29 -20.10
CA HIS A 206 -16.89 -29.52 -21.47
C HIS A 206 -17.15 -31.00 -21.78
N HIS A 207 -16.59 -31.95 -21.01
CA HIS A 207 -16.91 -33.38 -21.19
C HIS A 207 -18.17 -33.82 -20.43
N GLY A 208 -18.51 -33.22 -19.29
CA GLY A 208 -19.73 -33.56 -18.54
C GLY A 208 -21.04 -32.90 -19.04
N LEU A 209 -21.02 -32.22 -20.19
CA LEU A 209 -22.22 -31.61 -20.82
C LEU A 209 -22.62 -32.32 -22.13
N ASN A 210 -21.89 -33.36 -22.53
CA ASN A 210 -22.16 -34.16 -23.72
C ASN A 210 -22.57 -35.61 -23.40
N ASP A 211 -22.77 -35.92 -22.12
CA ASP A 211 -23.37 -37.16 -21.62
C ASP A 211 -24.73 -36.83 -20.99
#